data_AF-A0A2U1WKY1-F1
#
_entry.id   AF-A0A2U1WKY1-F1
#
_cell.length_a   1.000
_cell.length_b   1.000
_cell.length_c   1.000
_cell.angle_alpha   90.00
_cell.angle_beta   90.00
_cell.angle_gamma   90.00
#
_symmetry.space_group_name_H-M   'P 1'
#
loop_
_entity.id
_entity.type
_entity.pdbx_description
1 polymer ?
#
loop_
_entity_poly.entity_id
_entity_poly.type
_entity_poly.pdbx_seq_one_letter_code
_entity_poly.pdbx_strand_id
1 'polypeptide(L)'
;MADTLLTESAAPADTMPPLPVPEKFRDPKTGALRVEALLKSYLELERRLSSQGQSRQAPPDTASELLPQTAPFDPASFDLTALDPAQRRQLLGAPETPDGYSIACDHGLFQPDPEINGRLHEAGYTADQAQLLYDLAAERMVPLIQTMAAEFQAEREVERLVSRFGGEERWREVSRQLLAWAGKTLPPAAVEGLTTTYEGVMALYAMMTGSEPAALSMAGNRAGGGEGEAELRTLMRDPRYWRDRDPAGIARVTEGFQRLYPGQG
;
A
#
# COMPACT_ATOMS: atom_id res chain seq x y z
N MET A 1 6.22 -45.04 45.09
CA MET A 1 4.88 -45.61 44.92
C MET A 1 4.09 -44.53 44.19
N ALA A 2 4.06 -44.60 42.86
CA ALA A 2 2.95 -45.18 42.08
C ALA A 2 1.78 -44.17 42.02
N ASP A 3 1.13 -43.84 40.92
CA ASP A 3 1.24 -44.11 39.49
C ASP A 3 0.05 -43.35 38.84
N THR A 4 0.17 -42.95 37.57
CA THR A 4 -0.94 -42.81 36.56
C THR A 4 -2.10 -41.82 36.83
N LEU A 5 -2.60 -40.94 35.93
CA LEU A 5 -3.02 -41.10 34.52
C LEU A 5 -3.09 -39.74 33.80
N LEU A 6 -2.58 -39.75 32.56
CA LEU A 6 -2.89 -38.81 31.48
C LEU A 6 -4.39 -38.87 31.13
N THR A 7 -5.03 -37.73 30.90
CA THR A 7 -6.27 -37.66 30.12
C THR A 7 -6.20 -36.47 29.17
N GLU A 8 -5.72 -36.79 27.98
CA GLU A 8 -5.75 -35.99 26.76
C GLU A 8 -7.20 -35.98 26.25
N SER A 9 -7.85 -34.81 26.28
CA SER A 9 -9.18 -34.60 25.72
C SER A 9 -9.05 -33.92 24.37
N ALA A 10 -8.86 -34.72 23.32
CA ALA A 10 -8.98 -34.29 21.94
C ALA A 10 -10.45 -34.02 21.59
N ALA A 11 -10.79 -32.76 21.32
CA ALA A 11 -12.05 -32.38 20.68
C ALA A 11 -11.83 -32.28 19.16
N PRO A 12 -12.81 -32.70 18.33
CA PRO A 12 -12.58 -33.06 16.94
C PRO A 12 -12.57 -31.85 15.99
N ALA A 13 -11.73 -31.97 14.97
CA ALA A 13 -11.57 -31.06 13.86
C ALA A 13 -12.72 -31.17 12.83
N ASP A 14 -12.88 -30.07 12.09
CA ASP A 14 -13.41 -29.92 10.74
C ASP A 14 -14.89 -30.26 10.45
N THR A 15 -15.70 -29.21 10.40
CA THR A 15 -16.93 -29.15 9.61
C THR A 15 -16.62 -28.62 8.21
N MET A 16 -16.09 -29.48 7.33
CA MET A 16 -16.16 -29.24 5.89
C MET A 16 -17.57 -29.59 5.36
N PRO A 17 -18.14 -28.78 4.45
CA PRO A 17 -19.42 -29.10 3.81
C PRO A 17 -19.32 -30.42 3.01
N PRO A 18 -20.33 -31.30 3.08
CA PRO A 18 -20.23 -32.65 2.52
C PRO A 18 -20.15 -32.60 0.99
N LEU A 19 -19.01 -33.03 0.45
CA LEU A 19 -18.82 -33.27 -0.97
C LEU A 19 -19.95 -34.18 -1.50
N PRO A 20 -20.48 -33.93 -2.72
CA PRO A 20 -21.59 -34.68 -3.31
C PRO A 20 -21.11 -36.08 -3.74
N VAL A 21 -20.91 -36.96 -2.76
CA VAL A 21 -20.47 -38.34 -2.98
C VAL A 21 -21.70 -39.24 -3.14
N PRO A 22 -21.82 -40.01 -4.25
CA PRO A 22 -22.92 -40.94 -4.47
C PRO A 22 -23.07 -41.96 -3.34
N GLU A 23 -24.31 -42.31 -2.98
CA GLU A 23 -24.63 -43.22 -1.85
C GLU A 23 -23.96 -44.59 -1.95
N LYS A 24 -23.62 -45.04 -3.16
CA LYS A 24 -22.90 -46.31 -3.40
C LYS A 24 -21.51 -46.36 -2.73
N PHE A 25 -20.95 -45.20 -2.39
CA PHE A 25 -19.65 -45.07 -1.73
C PHE A 25 -19.76 -44.68 -0.24
N ARG A 26 -20.97 -44.74 0.33
CA ARG A 26 -21.21 -44.55 1.76
C ARG A 26 -21.64 -45.88 2.39
N ASP A 27 -21.14 -46.14 3.60
CA ASP A 27 -21.58 -47.30 4.37
C ASP A 27 -23.00 -47.03 4.93
N PRO A 28 -23.99 -47.92 4.70
CA PRO A 28 -25.36 -47.72 5.13
C PRO A 28 -25.54 -47.68 6.65
N LYS A 29 -24.57 -48.14 7.44
CA LYS A 29 -24.66 -48.18 8.91
C LYS A 29 -23.96 -47.03 9.61
N THR A 30 -22.89 -46.50 9.02
CA THR A 30 -22.01 -45.51 9.67
C THR A 30 -21.94 -44.19 8.90
N GLY A 31 -22.45 -44.12 7.66
CA GLY A 31 -22.37 -42.94 6.80
C GLY A 31 -20.93 -42.61 6.35
N ALA A 32 -19.94 -43.39 6.78
CA ALA A 32 -18.54 -43.21 6.45
C ALA A 32 -18.27 -43.57 4.99
N LEU A 33 -17.27 -42.91 4.40
CA LEU A 33 -16.88 -43.13 3.02
C LEU A 33 -16.15 -44.47 2.87
N ARG A 34 -16.62 -45.29 1.93
CA ARG A 34 -15.98 -46.56 1.55
C ARG A 34 -14.82 -46.27 0.60
N VAL A 35 -13.69 -45.84 1.16
CA VAL A 35 -12.48 -45.41 0.41
C VAL A 35 -12.01 -46.47 -0.60
N GLU A 36 -12.01 -47.75 -0.21
CA GLU A 36 -11.61 -48.86 -1.09
C GLU A 36 -12.54 -49.04 -2.30
N ALA A 37 -13.86 -48.87 -2.09
CA ALA A 37 -14.84 -48.98 -3.17
C ALA A 37 -14.73 -47.80 -4.16
N LEU A 38 -14.44 -46.60 -3.64
CA LEU A 38 -14.22 -45.41 -4.45
C LEU A 38 -12.98 -45.57 -5.33
N LEU A 39 -11.84 -45.96 -4.74
CA LEU A 39 -10.58 -46.20 -5.47
C LEU A 39 -10.75 -47.27 -6.55
N LYS A 40 -11.44 -48.37 -6.25
CA LYS A 40 -11.69 -49.43 -7.22
C LYS A 40 -12.54 -48.95 -8.39
N SER A 41 -13.58 -48.15 -8.13
CA SER A 41 -14.42 -47.58 -9.18
C SER A 41 -13.67 -46.56 -10.05
N TYR A 42 -12.76 -45.78 -9.45
CA TYR A 42 -11.92 -44.81 -10.16
C TYR A 42 -10.93 -45.52 -11.09
N LEU A 43 -10.23 -46.55 -10.61
CA LEU A 43 -9.32 -47.35 -11.43
C LEU A 43 -10.04 -48.08 -12.57
N GLU A 44 -11.26 -48.59 -12.33
CA GLU A 44 -12.07 -49.19 -13.38
C GLU A 44 -12.56 -48.16 -14.42
N LEU A 45 -12.84 -46.93 -13.98
CA LEU A 45 -13.21 -45.82 -14.86
C LEU A 45 -12.04 -45.39 -15.74
N GLU A 46 -10.84 -45.24 -15.18
CA GLU A 46 -9.61 -44.95 -15.95
C GLU A 46 -9.31 -46.05 -16.97
N ARG A 47 -9.45 -47.32 -16.57
CA ARG A 47 -9.26 -48.45 -17.50
C ARG A 47 -10.28 -48.40 -18.64
N ARG A 48 -11.54 -48.06 -18.35
CA ARG A 48 -12.59 -47.96 -19.37
C ARG A 48 -12.40 -46.76 -20.29
N LEU A 49 -12.07 -45.58 -19.76
CA LEU A 49 -11.75 -44.39 -20.55
C LEU A 49 -10.54 -44.61 -21.46
N SER A 50 -9.50 -45.27 -20.95
CA SER A 50 -8.31 -45.63 -21.74
C SER A 50 -8.65 -46.59 -22.89
N SER A 51 -9.48 -47.60 -22.64
CA SER A 51 -9.94 -48.53 -23.69
C SER A 51 -10.91 -47.90 -24.70
N GLN A 52 -11.67 -46.89 -24.26
CA GLN A 52 -12.64 -46.16 -25.10
C GLN A 52 -11.96 -45.09 -25.96
N GLY A 53 -10.82 -44.54 -25.50
CA GLY A 53 -9.96 -43.63 -26.28
C GLY A 53 -9.24 -44.32 -27.45
N GLN A 54 -8.98 -45.63 -27.37
CA GLN A 54 -8.38 -46.40 -28.46
C GLN A 54 -9.37 -46.87 -29.55
N SER A 55 -10.68 -46.70 -29.34
CA SER A 55 -11.72 -47.24 -30.23
C SER A 55 -12.47 -46.18 -31.07
N ARG A 56 -12.01 -44.91 -31.10
CA ARG A 56 -12.52 -43.87 -32.01
C ARG A 56 -11.41 -43.27 -32.87
N GLN A 57 -11.29 -43.81 -34.10
CA GLN A 57 -10.65 -43.28 -35.33
C GLN A 57 -9.10 -43.28 -35.37
N ALA A 58 -8.43 -43.69 -36.45
CA ALA A 58 -8.75 -43.52 -37.88
C ALA A 58 -8.21 -44.70 -38.78
N PRO A 59 -8.57 -44.75 -40.09
CA PRO A 59 -8.19 -45.81 -41.05
C PRO A 59 -6.72 -45.69 -41.53
N PRO A 60 -6.17 -46.74 -42.18
CA PRO A 60 -4.76 -46.82 -42.53
C PRO A 60 -4.51 -46.11 -43.86
N ASP A 61 -3.63 -45.11 -43.88
CA ASP A 61 -2.64 -44.96 -44.96
C ASP A 61 -1.69 -43.80 -44.67
N THR A 62 -0.44 -44.02 -45.08
CA THR A 62 0.73 -43.13 -45.13
C THR A 62 1.63 -43.06 -43.89
N ALA A 63 2.83 -43.65 -44.11
CA ALA A 63 4.13 -43.34 -43.52
C ALA A 63 4.27 -43.39 -42.00
N SER A 64 4.90 -44.47 -41.54
CA SER A 64 5.68 -44.51 -40.30
C SER A 64 6.71 -43.37 -40.28
N GLU A 65 6.37 -42.25 -39.65
CA GLU A 65 7.35 -41.45 -38.93
C GLU A 65 7.19 -41.75 -37.44
N LEU A 66 8.25 -42.34 -36.90
CA LEU A 66 8.41 -42.74 -35.51
C LEU A 66 8.42 -41.49 -34.62
N LEU A 67 7.25 -41.06 -34.17
CA LEU A 67 7.16 -40.26 -32.96
C LEU A 67 7.58 -41.18 -31.80
N PRO A 68 8.63 -40.84 -31.02
CA PRO A 68 8.93 -41.61 -29.82
C PRO A 68 7.73 -41.50 -28.89
N GLN A 69 7.15 -42.66 -28.60
CA GLN A 69 6.12 -42.85 -27.59
C GLN A 69 6.63 -42.18 -26.31
N THR A 70 5.96 -41.12 -25.85
CA THR A 70 6.19 -40.56 -24.52
C THR A 70 5.91 -41.67 -23.52
N ALA A 71 6.98 -42.27 -23.00
CA ALA A 71 6.89 -43.26 -21.94
C ALA A 71 6.10 -42.68 -20.76
N PRO A 72 5.38 -43.51 -19.98
CA PRO A 72 4.78 -43.07 -18.75
C PRO A 72 5.84 -42.36 -17.90
N PHE A 73 5.58 -41.13 -17.49
CA PHE A 73 6.46 -40.39 -16.60
C PHE A 73 6.51 -41.14 -15.26
N ASP A 74 7.60 -41.88 -15.04
CA ASP A 74 7.82 -42.60 -13.79
C ASP A 74 8.42 -41.60 -12.77
N PRO A 75 7.67 -41.15 -11.76
CA PRO A 75 8.13 -40.14 -10.81
C PRO A 75 9.35 -40.61 -10.00
N ALA A 76 9.61 -41.93 -9.92
CA ALA A 76 10.80 -42.48 -9.26
C ALA A 76 12.07 -42.40 -10.11
N SER A 77 11.96 -42.11 -11.41
CA SER A 77 13.08 -41.98 -12.35
C SER A 77 13.54 -40.53 -12.57
N PHE A 78 12.81 -39.56 -12.00
CA PHE A 78 13.13 -38.15 -12.11
C PHE A 78 14.22 -37.75 -11.10
N ASP A 79 15.47 -37.83 -11.54
CA ASP A 79 16.61 -37.39 -10.75
C ASP A 79 16.84 -35.88 -10.89
N LEU A 80 16.34 -35.11 -9.92
CA LEU A 80 16.56 -33.66 -9.81
C LEU A 80 18.05 -33.29 -9.78
N THR A 81 18.93 -34.18 -9.33
CA THR A 81 20.38 -33.92 -9.21
C THR A 81 21.14 -34.09 -10.53
N ALA A 82 20.57 -34.85 -11.47
CA ALA A 82 21.11 -35.05 -12.81
C ALA A 82 20.80 -33.88 -13.77
N LEU A 83 19.85 -33.00 -13.40
CA LEU A 83 19.50 -31.80 -14.17
C LEU A 83 20.59 -30.73 -14.07
N ASP A 84 20.72 -29.94 -15.14
CA ASP A 84 21.56 -28.74 -15.13
C ASP A 84 21.14 -27.80 -13.99
N PRO A 85 22.09 -27.12 -13.32
CA PRO A 85 21.79 -26.28 -12.17
C PRO A 85 20.82 -25.14 -12.51
N ALA A 86 20.83 -24.63 -13.74
CA ALA A 86 19.88 -23.62 -14.21
C ALA A 86 18.45 -24.18 -14.33
N GLN A 87 18.29 -25.35 -14.96
CA GLN A 87 16.99 -26.02 -15.08
C GLN A 87 16.43 -26.40 -13.71
N ARG A 88 17.28 -26.85 -12.79
CA ARG A 88 16.88 -27.16 -11.41
C ARG A 88 16.34 -25.93 -10.68
N ARG A 89 17.01 -24.77 -10.79
CA ARG A 89 16.53 -23.51 -10.20
C ARG A 89 15.20 -23.07 -10.80
N GLN A 90 15.04 -23.20 -12.11
CA GLN A 90 13.79 -22.87 -12.80
C GLN A 90 12.63 -23.76 -12.32
N LEU A 91 12.86 -25.06 -12.16
CA LEU A 91 11.86 -25.99 -11.61
C LEU A 91 11.49 -25.69 -10.16
N LEU A 92 12.41 -25.11 -9.39
CA LEU A 92 12.17 -24.66 -8.02
C LEU A 92 11.46 -23.30 -7.95
N GLY A 93 11.22 -22.62 -9.08
CA GLY A 93 10.50 -21.35 -9.15
C GLY A 93 11.39 -20.10 -9.17
N ALA A 94 12.69 -20.24 -9.47
CA ALA A 94 13.54 -19.09 -9.77
C ALA A 94 13.21 -18.53 -11.17
N PRO A 95 13.24 -17.21 -11.36
CA PRO A 95 13.03 -16.60 -12.69
C PRO A 95 14.17 -16.97 -13.65
N GLU A 96 13.90 -16.93 -14.97
CA GLU A 96 14.90 -17.24 -16.01
C GLU A 96 16.00 -16.16 -16.13
N THR A 97 15.68 -14.94 -15.72
CA THR A 97 16.56 -13.77 -15.78
C THR A 97 16.49 -12.99 -14.47
N PRO A 98 17.56 -12.27 -14.08
CA PRO A 98 17.55 -11.41 -12.90
C PRO A 98 16.50 -10.30 -12.96
N ASP A 99 16.11 -9.84 -14.16
CA ASP A 99 15.05 -8.86 -14.33
C ASP A 99 13.63 -9.46 -14.21
N GLY A 100 13.52 -10.77 -14.02
CA GLY A 100 12.24 -11.48 -13.90
C GLY A 100 11.60 -11.36 -12.52
N TYR A 101 12.29 -10.76 -11.53
CA TYR A 101 11.72 -10.55 -10.20
C TYR A 101 10.69 -9.41 -10.24
N SER A 102 9.43 -9.76 -9.93
CA SER A 102 8.35 -8.79 -9.75
C SER A 102 8.30 -8.33 -8.30
N ILE A 103 9.21 -7.43 -7.92
CA ILE A 103 9.35 -6.96 -6.53
C ILE A 103 8.46 -5.73 -6.29
N ALA A 104 7.53 -5.84 -5.35
CA ALA A 104 6.72 -4.73 -4.87
C ALA A 104 7.43 -3.97 -3.75
N CYS A 105 7.59 -2.65 -3.91
CA CYS A 105 8.17 -1.77 -2.89
C CYS A 105 7.22 -0.60 -2.58
N ASP A 106 6.16 -0.87 -1.81
CA ASP A 106 5.06 0.08 -1.59
C ASP A 106 5.41 1.27 -0.67
N HIS A 107 6.54 1.20 0.04
CA HIS A 107 6.97 2.21 1.02
C HIS A 107 7.71 3.41 0.38
N GLY A 108 8.10 3.35 -0.90
CA GLY A 108 8.65 4.49 -1.66
C GLY A 108 10.05 5.00 -1.25
N LEU A 109 10.67 4.41 -0.23
CA LEU A 109 12.00 4.80 0.27
C LEU A 109 13.18 4.14 -0.44
N PHE A 110 12.99 2.92 -0.95
CA PHE A 110 13.94 2.22 -1.80
C PHE A 110 13.18 1.49 -2.90
N GLN A 111 13.90 1.16 -3.97
CA GLN A 111 13.37 0.51 -5.16
C GLN A 111 14.10 -0.83 -5.37
N PRO A 112 13.53 -1.75 -6.17
CA PRO A 112 14.24 -2.94 -6.60
C PRO A 112 15.57 -2.54 -7.26
N ASP A 113 16.64 -3.20 -6.86
CA ASP A 113 18.00 -2.87 -7.31
C ASP A 113 18.48 -4.00 -8.23
N PRO A 114 18.85 -3.70 -9.49
CA PRO A 114 19.27 -4.72 -10.44
C PRO A 114 20.53 -5.48 -9.99
N GLU A 115 21.43 -4.86 -9.22
CA GLU A 115 22.61 -5.55 -8.68
C GLU A 115 22.23 -6.55 -7.59
N ILE A 116 21.28 -6.19 -6.73
CA ILE A 116 20.76 -7.10 -5.69
C ILE A 116 20.01 -8.26 -6.36
N ASN A 117 19.12 -7.96 -7.31
CA ASN A 117 18.39 -8.96 -8.08
C ASN A 117 19.30 -9.92 -8.84
N GLY A 118 20.41 -9.40 -9.40
CA GLY A 118 21.46 -10.22 -10.00
C GLY A 118 22.03 -11.25 -9.03
N ARG A 119 22.38 -10.82 -7.81
CA ARG A 119 22.92 -11.70 -6.77
C ARG A 119 21.87 -12.71 -6.26
N LEU A 120 20.61 -12.31 -6.13
CA LEU A 120 19.52 -13.20 -5.74
C LEU A 120 19.31 -14.29 -6.81
N HIS A 121 19.38 -13.92 -8.09
CA HIS A 121 19.28 -14.87 -9.20
C HIS A 121 20.47 -15.84 -9.24
N GLU A 122 21.69 -15.36 -9.05
CA GLU A 122 22.89 -16.22 -8.95
C GLU A 122 22.77 -17.23 -7.79
N ALA A 123 22.19 -16.80 -6.67
CA ALA A 123 21.91 -17.64 -5.51
C ALA A 123 20.70 -18.58 -5.71
N GLY A 124 19.92 -18.41 -6.79
CA GLY A 124 18.76 -19.24 -7.12
C GLY A 124 17.52 -18.96 -6.29
N TYR A 125 17.35 -17.72 -5.81
CA TYR A 125 16.15 -17.32 -5.07
C TYR A 125 14.90 -17.39 -5.95
N THR A 126 13.80 -17.87 -5.38
CA THR A 126 12.48 -17.79 -6.02
C THR A 126 11.93 -16.36 -5.95
N ALA A 127 10.90 -16.06 -6.74
CA ALA A 127 10.25 -14.76 -6.71
C ALA A 127 9.71 -14.42 -5.30
N ASP A 128 9.08 -15.38 -4.63
CA ASP A 128 8.53 -15.19 -3.28
C ASP A 128 9.64 -14.96 -2.24
N GLN A 129 10.78 -15.66 -2.37
CA GLN A 129 11.92 -15.47 -1.48
C GLN A 129 12.58 -14.10 -1.68
N ALA A 130 12.68 -13.63 -2.93
CA ALA A 130 13.15 -12.29 -3.24
C ALA A 130 12.21 -11.24 -2.66
N GLN A 131 10.89 -11.37 -2.86
CA GLN A 131 9.90 -10.47 -2.28
C GLN A 131 10.02 -10.42 -0.75
N LEU A 132 10.09 -11.57 -0.08
CA LEU A 132 10.23 -11.64 1.38
C LEU A 132 11.47 -10.89 1.89
N LEU A 133 12.59 -10.96 1.17
CA LEU A 133 13.81 -10.24 1.54
C LEU A 133 13.58 -8.72 1.49
N TYR A 134 12.92 -8.22 0.46
CA TYR A 134 12.56 -6.80 0.33
C TYR A 134 11.55 -6.37 1.40
N ASP A 135 10.55 -7.21 1.70
CA ASP A 135 9.58 -6.95 2.76
C ASP A 135 10.26 -6.84 4.12
N LEU A 136 11.13 -7.81 4.47
CA LEU A 136 11.89 -7.79 5.73
C LEU A 136 12.84 -6.60 5.81
N ALA A 137 13.49 -6.23 4.70
CA ALA A 137 14.29 -5.02 4.64
C ALA A 137 13.42 -3.79 4.92
N ALA A 138 12.21 -3.71 4.34
CA ALA A 138 11.30 -2.60 4.57
C ALA A 138 10.90 -2.50 6.05
N GLU A 139 10.49 -3.62 6.63
CA GLU A 139 10.05 -3.69 8.02
C GLU A 139 11.10 -3.24 9.05
N ARG A 140 12.40 -3.35 8.72
CA ARG A 140 13.49 -2.99 9.63
C ARG A 140 14.15 -1.67 9.27
N MET A 141 14.43 -1.44 7.99
CA MET A 141 15.16 -0.25 7.55
C MET A 141 14.28 0.99 7.52
N VAL A 142 13.01 0.88 7.12
CA VAL A 142 12.12 2.06 7.00
C VAL A 142 11.96 2.79 8.34
N PRO A 143 11.65 2.11 9.47
CA PRO A 143 11.54 2.79 10.77
C PRO A 143 12.86 3.44 11.23
N LEU A 144 14.00 2.81 10.93
CA LEU A 144 15.32 3.36 11.28
C LEU A 144 15.62 4.63 10.47
N ILE A 145 15.38 4.60 9.15
CA ILE A 145 15.54 5.76 8.28
C ILE A 145 14.64 6.91 8.73
N GLN A 146 13.38 6.62 9.08
CA GLN A 146 12.44 7.63 9.57
C GLN A 146 12.91 8.27 10.88
N THR A 147 13.43 7.46 11.81
CA THR A 147 13.99 7.96 13.09
C THR A 147 15.18 8.87 12.83
N MET A 148 16.14 8.42 12.02
CA MET A 148 17.33 9.22 11.68
C MET A 148 16.95 10.51 10.93
N ALA A 149 15.98 10.44 10.02
CA ALA A 149 15.50 11.61 9.30
C ALA A 149 14.83 12.62 10.24
N ALA A 150 14.07 12.16 11.24
CA ALA A 150 13.46 13.02 12.25
C ALA A 150 14.51 13.70 13.14
N GLU A 151 15.53 12.98 13.59
CA GLU A 151 16.64 13.53 14.36
C GLU A 151 17.41 14.60 13.56
N PHE A 152 17.76 14.29 12.31
CA PHE A 152 18.47 15.23 11.44
C PHE A 152 17.63 16.48 11.12
N GLN A 153 16.31 16.32 10.94
CA GLN A 153 15.41 17.46 10.78
C GLN A 153 15.38 18.32 12.03
N ALA A 154 15.26 17.72 13.22
CA ALA A 154 15.25 18.46 14.49
C ALA A 154 16.53 19.28 14.70
N GLU A 155 17.71 18.69 14.44
CA GLU A 155 18.99 19.40 14.50
C GLU A 155 19.03 20.57 13.51
N ARG A 156 18.57 20.38 12.27
CA ARG A 156 18.51 21.45 11.28
C ARG A 156 17.55 22.57 11.65
N GLU A 157 16.39 22.26 12.24
CA GLU A 157 15.46 23.30 12.71
C GLU A 157 16.11 24.13 13.82
N VAL A 158 16.84 23.51 14.75
CA VAL A 158 17.60 24.23 15.79
C VAL A 158 18.70 25.09 15.19
N GLU A 159 19.48 24.57 14.25
CA GLU A 159 20.54 25.33 13.57
C GLU A 159 19.99 26.57 12.84
N ARG A 160 18.83 26.44 12.18
CA ARG A 160 18.12 27.57 11.58
C ARG A 160 17.70 28.61 12.61
N LEU A 161 17.20 28.19 13.77
CA LEU A 161 16.86 29.10 14.87
C LEU A 161 18.11 29.83 15.39
N VAL A 162 19.18 29.10 15.67
CA VAL A 162 20.46 29.67 16.11
C VAL A 162 20.98 30.71 15.12
N SER A 163 20.95 30.38 13.82
CA SER A 163 21.33 31.29 12.75
C SER A 163 20.42 32.52 12.69
N ARG A 164 19.09 32.34 12.82
CA ARG A 164 18.09 33.41 12.75
C ARG A 164 18.23 34.43 13.87
N PHE A 165 18.50 33.96 15.09
CA PHE A 165 18.66 34.81 16.28
C PHE A 165 20.10 35.32 16.46
N GLY A 166 21.01 34.98 15.56
CA GLY A 166 22.36 35.54 15.50
C GLY A 166 23.31 34.94 16.56
N GLY A 167 23.20 33.63 16.80
CA GLY A 167 24.09 32.84 17.65
C GLY A 167 23.38 32.08 18.77
N GLU A 168 24.06 31.07 19.32
CA GLU A 168 23.48 30.19 20.35
C GLU A 168 23.15 30.92 21.65
N GLU A 169 23.94 31.92 22.03
CA GLU A 169 23.72 32.68 23.27
C GLU A 169 22.42 33.46 23.23
N ARG A 170 22.18 34.20 22.13
CA ARG A 170 20.92 34.92 21.91
C ARG A 170 19.75 33.97 21.79
N TRP A 171 19.92 32.86 21.07
CA TRP A 171 18.87 31.85 20.97
C TRP A 171 18.50 31.26 22.33
N ARG A 172 19.48 30.92 23.18
CA ARG A 172 19.22 30.42 24.55
C ARG A 172 18.49 31.44 25.43
N GLU A 173 18.73 32.73 25.24
CA GLU A 173 17.98 33.76 25.96
C GLU A 173 16.53 33.86 25.48
N VAL A 174 16.33 33.95 24.17
CA VAL A 174 15.00 34.06 23.55
C VAL A 174 14.16 32.82 23.84
N SER A 175 14.74 31.61 23.75
CA SER A 175 14.02 30.36 24.00
C SER A 175 13.48 30.26 25.42
N ARG A 176 14.26 30.71 26.43
CA ARG A 176 13.79 30.77 27.83
C ARG A 176 12.62 31.74 28.01
N GLN A 177 12.70 32.92 27.40
CA GLN A 177 11.63 33.91 27.48
C GLN A 177 10.36 33.40 26.79
N LEU A 178 10.52 32.79 25.62
CA LEU A 178 9.43 32.25 24.81
C LEU A 178 8.72 31.09 25.51
N LEU A 179 9.46 30.14 26.11
CA LEU A 179 8.86 29.05 26.90
C LEU A 179 8.15 29.56 28.16
N ALA A 180 8.71 30.55 28.87
CA ALA A 180 8.10 31.14 30.05
C ALA A 180 6.80 31.90 29.73
N TRP A 181 6.75 32.58 28.58
CA TRP A 181 5.54 33.22 28.08
C TRP A 181 4.51 32.20 27.59
N ALA A 182 4.95 31.20 26.79
CA ALA A 182 4.08 30.20 26.20
C ALA A 182 3.39 29.33 27.27
N GLY A 183 4.13 28.89 28.30
CA GLY A 183 3.57 28.11 29.41
C GLY A 183 2.56 28.87 30.28
N LYS A 184 2.55 30.21 30.24
CA LYS A 184 1.55 31.04 30.93
C LYS A 184 0.33 31.36 30.08
N THR A 185 0.48 31.34 28.75
CA THR A 185 -0.49 31.91 27.81
C THR A 185 -1.25 30.83 27.03
N LEU A 186 -0.63 29.68 26.79
CA LEU A 186 -1.13 28.63 25.91
C LEU A 186 -1.33 27.30 26.66
N PRO A 187 -2.27 26.45 26.20
CA PRO A 187 -2.39 25.08 26.71
C PRO A 187 -1.11 24.27 26.48
N PRO A 188 -0.75 23.34 27.39
CA PRO A 188 0.50 22.58 27.31
C PRO A 188 0.66 21.82 25.98
N ALA A 189 -0.43 21.22 25.47
CA ALA A 189 -0.42 20.52 24.18
C ALA A 189 -0.09 21.44 22.99
N ALA A 190 -0.48 22.72 23.03
CA ALA A 190 -0.15 23.68 21.98
C ALA A 190 1.32 24.11 22.05
N VAL A 191 1.87 24.25 23.26
CA VAL A 191 3.29 24.57 23.46
C VAL A 191 4.17 23.43 22.94
N GLU A 192 3.85 22.19 23.28
CA GLU A 192 4.59 21.01 22.79
C GLU A 192 4.57 20.92 21.25
N GLY A 193 3.41 21.11 20.61
CA GLY A 193 3.32 21.04 19.15
C GLY A 193 4.03 22.19 18.41
N LEU A 194 4.00 23.40 18.97
CA LEU A 194 4.61 24.58 18.32
C LEU A 194 6.12 24.68 18.54
N THR A 195 6.68 24.03 19.58
CA THR A 195 8.10 24.13 19.89
C THR A 195 8.98 23.13 19.15
N THR A 196 8.39 22.16 18.44
CA THR A 196 9.12 21.12 17.70
C THR A 196 9.55 21.54 16.29
N THR A 197 9.05 22.67 15.79
CA THR A 197 9.34 23.15 14.42
C THR A 197 9.76 24.61 14.43
N TYR A 198 10.63 24.99 13.48
CA TYR A 198 11.05 26.39 13.32
C TYR A 198 9.87 27.34 13.14
N GLU A 199 8.93 27.00 12.26
CA GLU A 199 7.75 27.82 11.97
C GLU A 199 6.86 27.99 13.22
N GLY A 200 6.70 26.92 14.02
CA GLY A 200 5.94 27.00 15.27
C GLY A 200 6.62 27.90 16.30
N VAL A 201 7.95 27.82 16.45
CA VAL A 201 8.72 28.70 17.32
C VAL A 201 8.63 30.15 16.84
N MET A 202 8.69 30.40 15.53
CA MET A 202 8.54 31.73 14.95
C MET A 202 7.12 32.28 15.14
N ALA A 203 6.10 31.44 15.06
CA ALA A 203 4.72 31.82 15.38
C ALA A 203 4.58 32.21 16.86
N LEU A 204 5.17 31.43 17.78
CA LEU A 204 5.23 31.78 19.20
C LEU A 204 5.95 33.12 19.44
N TYR A 205 7.06 33.34 18.74
CA TYR A 205 7.84 34.58 18.83
C TYR A 205 7.04 35.79 18.31
N ALA A 206 6.34 35.64 17.19
CA ALA A 206 5.46 36.67 16.62
C ALA A 206 4.33 37.03 17.59
N MET A 207 3.66 36.03 18.18
CA MET A 207 2.62 36.25 19.18
C MET A 207 3.13 36.95 20.44
N MET A 208 4.30 36.55 20.96
CA MET A 208 4.92 37.17 22.14
C MET A 208 5.33 38.63 21.90
N THR A 209 5.82 38.93 20.70
CA THR A 209 6.28 40.29 20.33
C THR A 209 5.16 41.19 19.81
N GLY A 210 3.93 40.68 19.72
CA GLY A 210 2.78 41.41 19.18
C GLY A 210 2.89 41.70 17.68
N SER A 211 3.79 41.01 16.95
CA SER A 211 3.83 41.10 15.49
C SER A 211 2.76 40.15 14.94
N GLU A 212 1.74 40.68 14.27
CA GLU A 212 0.75 39.83 13.59
C GLU A 212 1.46 38.90 12.59
N PRO A 213 1.20 37.58 12.63
CA PRO A 213 1.85 36.65 11.73
C PRO A 213 1.44 37.00 10.29
N ALA A 214 2.43 37.19 9.41
CA ALA A 214 2.22 37.54 8.00
C ALA A 214 1.29 36.54 7.26
N ALA A 215 1.08 35.34 7.79
CA ALA A 215 0.10 34.37 7.32
C ALA A 215 -1.35 34.89 7.39
N LEU A 216 -1.70 35.71 8.38
CA LEU A 216 -3.00 36.39 8.45
C LEU A 216 -3.06 37.63 7.53
N SER A 217 -1.91 38.25 7.26
CA SER A 217 -1.82 39.38 6.32
C SER A 217 -1.95 38.92 4.85
N MET A 218 -1.46 37.74 4.49
CA MET A 218 -1.58 37.18 3.14
C MET A 218 -2.96 36.61 2.81
N ALA A 219 -3.77 36.24 3.81
CA ALA A 219 -5.18 35.90 3.60
C ALA A 219 -6.07 37.15 3.43
N GLY A 220 -5.65 38.30 3.96
CA GLY A 220 -6.36 39.59 3.86
C GLY A 220 -6.02 40.42 2.61
N ASN A 221 -4.91 40.14 1.91
CA ASN A 221 -4.47 40.98 0.80
C ASN A 221 -4.97 40.54 -0.60
N ARG A 222 -6.14 39.90 -0.69
CA ARG A 222 -7.05 40.15 -1.83
C ARG A 222 -7.87 41.40 -1.56
N ALA A 223 -7.18 42.52 -1.36
CA ALA A 223 -7.78 43.84 -1.45
C ALA A 223 -8.16 44.07 -2.92
N GLY A 224 -9.43 43.81 -3.25
CA GLY A 224 -10.00 44.05 -4.57
C GLY A 224 -11.43 43.53 -4.79
N GLY A 225 -11.96 42.64 -3.96
CA GLY A 225 -13.29 42.03 -4.18
C GLY A 225 -14.39 42.34 -3.17
N GLY A 226 -14.06 42.58 -1.90
CA GLY A 226 -15.03 42.59 -0.81
C GLY A 226 -16.04 43.76 -0.83
N GLU A 227 -15.58 44.97 -1.17
CA GLU A 227 -16.47 46.15 -1.20
C GLU A 227 -17.38 46.14 -2.44
N GLY A 228 -16.85 45.78 -3.61
CA GLY A 228 -17.61 45.73 -4.86
C GLY A 228 -18.70 44.66 -4.88
N GLU A 229 -18.45 43.48 -4.30
CA GLU A 229 -19.43 42.39 -4.26
C GLU A 229 -20.59 42.70 -3.29
N ALA A 230 -20.32 43.39 -2.18
CA ALA A 230 -21.33 43.83 -1.22
C ALA A 230 -22.25 44.92 -1.79
N GLU A 231 -21.67 45.88 -2.54
CA GLU A 231 -22.42 46.93 -3.24
C GLU A 231 -23.31 46.32 -4.35
N LEU A 232 -22.80 45.33 -5.08
CA LEU A 232 -23.52 44.61 -6.12
C LEU A 232 -24.71 43.80 -5.57
N ARG A 233 -24.52 43.12 -4.43
CA ARG A 233 -25.62 42.43 -3.71
C ARG A 233 -26.70 43.39 -3.22
N THR A 234 -26.33 44.62 -2.88
CA THR A 234 -27.28 45.66 -2.47
C THR A 234 -28.11 46.13 -3.66
N LEU A 235 -27.49 46.33 -4.82
CA LEU A 235 -28.19 46.67 -6.07
C LEU A 235 -29.11 45.54 -6.57
N MET A 236 -28.72 44.26 -6.37
CA MET A 236 -29.57 43.11 -6.73
C MET A 236 -30.80 42.95 -5.81
N ARG A 237 -30.77 43.49 -4.59
CA ARG A 237 -31.91 43.47 -3.66
C ARG A 237 -32.92 44.58 -3.90
N ASP A 238 -32.61 45.57 -4.75
CA ASP A 238 -33.55 46.63 -5.09
C ASP A 238 -34.75 46.05 -5.89
N PRO A 239 -36.01 46.29 -5.45
CA PRO A 239 -37.22 45.89 -6.19
C PRO A 239 -37.21 46.31 -7.66
N ARG A 240 -36.58 47.43 -8.00
CA ARG A 240 -36.52 47.94 -9.38
C ARG A 240 -35.74 47.04 -10.34
N TYR A 241 -34.75 46.31 -9.83
CA TYR A 241 -33.92 45.40 -10.63
C TYR A 241 -34.72 44.16 -11.13
N TRP A 242 -35.52 43.54 -10.26
CA TRP A 242 -36.24 42.30 -10.60
C TRP A 242 -37.72 42.51 -10.93
N ARG A 243 -38.37 43.56 -10.41
CA ARG A 243 -39.80 43.84 -10.62
C ARG A 243 -40.06 44.69 -11.87
N ASP A 244 -39.30 45.77 -12.03
CA ASP A 244 -39.48 46.72 -13.14
C ASP A 244 -38.45 46.50 -14.27
N ARG A 245 -37.42 45.69 -14.02
CA ARG A 245 -36.32 45.38 -14.95
C ARG A 245 -35.77 46.64 -15.62
N ASP A 246 -35.53 47.68 -14.82
CA ASP A 246 -35.00 48.94 -15.31
C ASP A 246 -33.66 48.70 -16.05
N PRO A 247 -33.57 49.04 -17.36
CA PRO A 247 -32.37 48.81 -18.16
C PRO A 247 -31.12 49.50 -17.58
N ALA A 248 -31.28 50.63 -16.87
CA ALA A 248 -30.16 51.32 -16.25
C ALA A 248 -29.59 50.56 -15.03
N GLY A 249 -30.45 49.90 -14.25
CA GLY A 249 -30.04 49.09 -13.09
C GLY A 249 -29.35 47.79 -13.52
N ILE A 250 -29.87 47.14 -14.56
CA ILE A 250 -29.28 45.91 -15.11
C ILE A 250 -27.88 46.18 -15.67
N ALA A 251 -27.69 47.27 -16.43
CA ALA A 251 -26.39 47.64 -16.98
C ALA A 251 -25.33 47.83 -15.89
N ARG A 252 -25.66 48.53 -14.80
CA ARG A 252 -24.76 48.74 -13.65
C ARG A 252 -24.38 47.44 -12.94
N VAL A 253 -25.34 46.52 -12.81
CA VAL A 253 -25.08 45.20 -12.20
C VAL A 253 -24.19 44.35 -13.11
N THR A 254 -24.45 44.35 -14.42
CA THR A 254 -23.64 43.60 -15.40
C THR A 254 -22.21 44.14 -15.48
N GLU A 255 -22.03 45.46 -15.50
CA GLU A 255 -20.70 46.11 -15.47
C GLU A 255 -19.95 45.81 -14.17
N GLY A 256 -20.65 45.83 -13.03
CA GLY A 256 -20.10 45.46 -11.73
C GLY A 256 -19.59 44.01 -11.68
N PHE A 257 -20.36 43.05 -12.23
CA PHE A 257 -19.92 41.65 -12.32
C PHE A 257 -18.76 41.46 -13.30
N GLN A 258 -18.79 42.11 -14.47
CA GLN A 258 -17.69 42.05 -15.45
C GLN A 258 -16.39 42.59 -14.88
N ARG A 259 -16.45 43.66 -14.07
CA ARG A 259 -15.27 44.25 -13.43
C ARG A 259 -14.70 43.35 -12.32
N LEU A 260 -15.54 42.62 -11.60
CA LEU A 260 -15.13 41.71 -10.51
C LEU A 260 -14.65 40.34 -11.03
N TYR A 261 -15.13 39.89 -12.20
CA TYR A 261 -14.79 38.59 -12.78
C TYR A 261 -14.41 38.68 -14.28
N PRO A 262 -13.29 39.32 -14.64
CA PRO A 262 -12.89 39.55 -16.03
C PRO A 262 -12.38 38.32 -16.80
N GLY A 263 -12.50 37.10 -16.26
CA GLY A 263 -11.89 35.89 -16.83
C GLY A 263 -12.77 34.63 -16.84
N GLN A 264 -14.07 34.77 -16.61
CA GLN A 264 -15.01 33.65 -16.64
C GLN A 264 -16.13 33.94 -17.66
N GLY A 265 -15.77 33.79 -18.93
CA GLY A 265 -16.64 33.90 -20.10
C GLY A 265 -16.14 33.00 -21.21
#